data_AF-N2ABF2-F1
#
_entry.id   AF-N2ABF2-F1
#
_cell.length_a   1.000
_cell.length_b   1.000
_cell.length_c   1.000
_cell.angle_alpha   90.00
_cell.angle_beta   90.00
_cell.angle_gamma   90.00
#
_symmetry.space_group_name_H-M   'P 1'
#
loop_
_entity.id
_entity.type
_entity.pdbx_description
1 polymer ?
#
loop_
_entity_poly.entity_id
_entity_poly.type
_entity_poly.pdbx_seq_one_letter_code
_entity_poly.pdbx_strand_id
1 'polypeptide(L)'
;MMKELKKQFYLRWNDLALILLLQTGLFLFGEIVIAVMVHGMNDRESIFPFGTLLALLVPFILMLFLGMYSLPVCFNMAIGMGTTRRRMLPAFIGISLLQYFLGAGMVYLCCLLEKWIFRIAYAGIENELDMQTVFQWKYIVPACIALAAWNTWMGAVYMKYEKKAFLFFWVLWMTIFIGGFRINRMLEKQYDHPFLRIYVKVAEWFREFPESAVLPAIVLISAVLIAVSYRILCRQQVQSHSGNR
;
A
#
# COMPACT_ATOMS: atom_id res chain seq x y z
N MET A 1 -26.40 -7.25 -8.30
CA MET A 1 -25.13 -7.07 -7.54
C MET A 1 -24.08 -8.09 -7.97
N MET A 2 -24.39 -9.39 -7.99
CA MET A 2 -23.44 -10.45 -8.34
C MET A 2 -22.91 -10.38 -9.79
N LYS A 3 -23.73 -9.95 -10.77
CA LYS A 3 -23.29 -9.71 -12.16
C LYS A 3 -22.28 -8.56 -12.28
N GLU A 4 -22.49 -7.46 -11.54
CA GLU A 4 -21.56 -6.32 -11.50
C GLU A 4 -20.24 -6.68 -10.81
N LEU A 5 -20.31 -7.47 -9.73
CA LEU A 5 -19.15 -8.03 -9.04
C LEU A 5 -18.30 -8.90 -9.98
N LYS A 6 -18.92 -9.82 -10.72
CA LYS A 6 -18.21 -10.66 -11.71
C LYS A 6 -17.56 -9.82 -12.81
N LYS A 7 -18.21 -8.76 -13.28
CA LYS A 7 -17.70 -7.88 -14.33
C LYS A 7 -16.49 -7.07 -13.85
N GLN A 8 -16.58 -6.48 -12.66
CA GLN A 8 -15.45 -5.78 -12.05
C GLN A 8 -14.30 -6.72 -11.67
N PHE A 9 -14.61 -7.96 -11.27
CA PHE A 9 -13.60 -8.97 -10.98
C PHE A 9 -12.85 -9.40 -12.23
N TYR A 10 -13.55 -9.65 -13.33
CA TYR A 10 -12.93 -9.99 -14.62
C TYR A 10 -12.03 -8.85 -15.12
N LEU A 11 -12.47 -7.60 -14.97
CA LEU A 11 -11.69 -6.44 -15.37
C LEU A 11 -10.39 -6.29 -14.56
N ARG A 12 -10.44 -6.57 -13.25
CA ARG A 12 -9.30 -6.43 -12.33
C ARG A 12 -8.43 -7.68 -12.21
N TRP A 13 -8.78 -8.76 -12.91
CA TRP A 13 -8.01 -10.01 -12.87
C TRP A 13 -6.59 -9.81 -13.40
N ASN A 14 -6.42 -9.01 -14.46
CA ASN A 14 -5.11 -8.71 -15.01
C ASN A 14 -4.27 -7.84 -14.05
N ASP A 15 -4.89 -6.86 -13.39
CA ASP A 15 -4.20 -6.04 -12.38
C ASP A 15 -3.78 -6.88 -11.17
N LEU A 16 -4.64 -7.82 -10.74
CA LEU A 16 -4.31 -8.78 -9.70
C LEU A 16 -3.13 -9.66 -10.10
N ALA A 17 -3.20 -10.28 -11.27
CA ALA A 17 -2.13 -11.14 -11.77
C ALA A 17 -0.81 -10.37 -11.91
N LEU A 18 -0.84 -9.12 -12.38
CA LEU A 18 0.34 -8.28 -12.51
C LEU A 18 0.96 -7.96 -11.15
N ILE A 19 0.16 -7.60 -10.14
CA ILE A 19 0.67 -7.34 -8.79
C ILE A 19 1.29 -8.61 -8.21
N LEU A 20 0.64 -9.76 -8.37
CA LEU A 20 1.15 -11.03 -7.86
C LEU A 20 2.45 -11.45 -8.56
N LEU A 21 2.52 -11.32 -9.88
CA LEU A 21 3.71 -11.62 -10.66
C LEU A 21 4.86 -10.67 -10.31
N LEU A 22 4.57 -9.38 -10.16
CA LEU A 22 5.56 -8.40 -9.73
C LEU A 22 6.11 -8.74 -8.34
N GLN A 23 5.22 -9.12 -7.41
CA GLN A 23 5.60 -9.47 -6.05
C GLN A 23 6.46 -10.74 -5.99
N THR A 24 6.12 -11.78 -6.75
CA THR A 24 6.96 -12.98 -6.85
C THR A 24 8.27 -12.70 -7.57
N GLY A 25 8.28 -11.85 -8.60
CA GLY A 25 9.49 -11.43 -9.30
C GLY A 25 10.46 -10.65 -8.41
N LEU A 26 9.95 -9.72 -7.59
CA LEU A 26 10.76 -8.96 -6.64
C LEU A 26 11.27 -9.84 -5.49
N PHE A 27 10.48 -10.80 -5.04
CA PHE A 27 10.91 -11.80 -4.07
C PHE A 27 12.10 -12.62 -4.61
N LEU A 28 11.96 -13.18 -5.82
CA LEU A 28 13.04 -13.94 -6.48
C LEU A 28 14.28 -13.09 -6.70
N PHE A 29 14.11 -11.82 -7.08
CA PHE A 29 15.22 -10.89 -7.23
C PHE A 29 15.94 -10.65 -5.89
N GLY A 30 15.20 -10.46 -4.79
CA GLY A 30 15.78 -10.31 -3.46
C GLY A 30 16.57 -11.55 -3.02
N GLU A 31 16.06 -12.75 -3.28
CA GLU A 31 16.77 -14.00 -3.00
C GLU A 31 18.07 -14.13 -3.80
N ILE A 32 18.06 -13.75 -5.08
CA ILE A 32 19.27 -13.77 -5.92
C ILE A 32 20.32 -12.81 -5.35
N VAL A 33 19.93 -11.61 -4.92
CA VAL A 33 20.84 -10.64 -4.32
C VAL A 33 21.47 -11.21 -3.03
N ILE A 34 20.68 -11.84 -2.16
CA ILE A 34 21.18 -12.50 -0.95
C ILE A 34 22.16 -13.62 -1.33
N ALA A 35 21.81 -14.45 -2.30
CA ALA A 35 22.68 -15.54 -2.77
C ALA A 35 24.03 -15.03 -3.30
N VAL A 36 24.02 -13.93 -4.05
CA VAL A 36 25.23 -13.26 -4.56
C VAL A 36 26.05 -12.63 -3.42
N MET A 37 25.42 -12.00 -2.44
CA MET A 37 26.14 -11.45 -1.28
C MET A 37 26.85 -12.55 -0.49
N VAL A 38 26.16 -13.65 -0.17
CA VAL A 38 26.74 -14.71 0.66
C VAL A 38 27.81 -15.51 -0.09
N HIS A 39 27.59 -15.84 -1.37
CA HIS A 39 28.56 -16.65 -2.14
C HIS A 39 29.64 -15.81 -2.83
N GLY A 40 29.35 -14.58 -3.20
CA GLY A 40 30.26 -13.69 -3.94
C GLY A 40 31.09 -12.78 -3.05
N MET A 41 30.53 -12.26 -1.95
CA MET A 41 31.23 -11.34 -1.05
C MET A 41 31.65 -11.99 0.28
N ASN A 42 31.18 -13.21 0.56
CA ASN A 42 31.51 -13.99 1.76
C ASN A 42 31.21 -13.25 3.08
N ASP A 43 30.33 -12.25 3.02
CA ASP A 43 29.79 -11.53 4.17
C ASP A 43 28.74 -12.43 4.85
N ARG A 44 29.08 -12.93 6.05
CA ARG A 44 28.24 -13.88 6.82
C ARG A 44 27.71 -13.30 8.14
N GLU A 45 27.83 -12.00 8.34
CA GLU A 45 27.62 -11.39 9.65
C GLU A 45 26.13 -11.12 9.97
N SER A 46 25.28 -10.85 8.97
CA SER A 46 23.83 -10.72 9.18
C SER A 46 23.04 -11.01 7.91
N ILE A 47 22.03 -11.88 8.00
CA ILE A 47 21.08 -12.13 6.90
C ILE A 47 19.80 -11.37 7.20
N PHE A 48 19.49 -10.40 6.34
CA PHE A 48 18.22 -9.69 6.34
C PHE A 48 17.26 -10.37 5.35
N PRO A 49 15.96 -10.54 5.70
CA PRO A 49 14.92 -11.01 4.77
C PRO A 49 14.61 -9.94 3.71
N PHE A 50 15.58 -9.71 2.83
CA PHE A 50 15.56 -8.67 1.81
C PHE A 50 14.50 -8.98 0.74
N GLY A 51 14.27 -10.26 0.43
CA GLY A 51 13.25 -10.70 -0.50
C GLY A 51 11.84 -10.35 -0.03
N THR A 52 11.48 -10.67 1.22
CA THR A 52 10.17 -10.30 1.78
C THR A 52 10.02 -8.80 1.96
N LEU A 53 11.08 -8.09 2.35
CA LEU A 53 11.06 -6.63 2.48
C LEU A 53 10.74 -5.95 1.14
N LEU A 54 11.39 -6.36 0.06
CA LEU A 54 11.15 -5.84 -1.28
C LEU A 54 9.75 -6.19 -1.78
N ALA A 55 9.33 -7.44 -1.58
CA ALA A 55 8.01 -7.93 -1.93
C ALA A 55 6.87 -7.27 -1.12
N LEU A 56 7.17 -6.72 0.06
CA LEU A 56 6.22 -5.93 0.84
C LEU A 56 6.21 -4.46 0.39
N LEU A 57 7.38 -3.80 0.42
CA LEU A 57 7.49 -2.35 0.28
C LEU A 57 7.15 -1.87 -1.13
N VAL A 58 7.67 -2.52 -2.16
CA VAL A 58 7.49 -2.04 -3.54
C VAL A 58 6.04 -2.17 -3.99
N PRO A 59 5.36 -3.32 -3.83
CA PRO A 59 3.93 -3.41 -4.13
C PRO A 59 3.07 -2.48 -3.28
N PHE A 60 3.42 -2.30 -2.00
CA PHE A 60 2.71 -1.35 -1.12
C PHE A 60 2.77 0.09 -1.67
N ILE A 61 3.96 0.56 -2.07
CA ILE A 61 4.14 1.88 -2.67
C ILE A 61 3.35 1.98 -3.98
N LEU A 62 3.44 0.98 -4.85
CA LEU A 62 2.70 0.97 -6.10
C LEU A 62 1.19 1.01 -5.87
N MET A 63 0.67 0.28 -4.88
CA MET A 63 -0.74 0.31 -4.52
C MET A 63 -1.20 1.67 -4.01
N LEU A 64 -0.35 2.44 -3.32
CA LEU A 64 -0.68 3.80 -2.89
C LEU A 64 -0.86 4.75 -4.07
N PHE A 65 -0.03 4.62 -5.11
CA PHE A 65 -0.10 5.50 -6.29
C PHE A 65 -1.07 5.03 -7.36
N LEU A 66 -0.99 3.77 -7.77
CA LEU A 66 -1.89 3.17 -8.76
C LEU A 66 -3.32 3.10 -8.23
N GLY A 67 -3.48 2.95 -6.91
CA GLY A 67 -4.77 3.01 -6.25
C GLY A 67 -5.54 4.31 -6.53
N MET A 68 -4.85 5.44 -6.66
CA MET A 68 -5.46 6.73 -6.98
C MET A 68 -6.12 6.74 -8.36
N TYR A 69 -5.53 6.05 -9.33
CA TYR A 69 -6.03 5.99 -10.72
C TYR A 69 -7.09 4.92 -10.93
N SER A 70 -7.09 3.87 -10.09
CA SER A 70 -7.99 2.72 -10.25
C SER A 70 -9.48 3.09 -10.18
N LEU A 71 -9.86 3.99 -9.25
CA LEU A 71 -11.25 4.39 -9.04
C LEU A 71 -11.81 5.24 -10.21
N PRO A 72 -11.12 6.29 -10.70
CA PRO A 72 -11.55 7.03 -11.88
C PRO A 72 -11.77 6.17 -13.13
N VAL A 73 -10.83 5.26 -13.41
CA VAL A 73 -10.93 4.35 -14.57
C VAL A 73 -12.13 3.42 -14.43
N CYS A 74 -12.28 2.79 -13.26
CA CYS A 74 -13.43 1.92 -12.98
C CYS A 74 -14.75 2.69 -13.06
N PHE A 75 -14.77 3.96 -12.64
CA PHE A 75 -15.99 4.78 -12.61
C PHE A 75 -16.43 5.20 -14.01
N ASN A 76 -15.49 5.66 -14.84
CA ASN A 76 -15.77 6.01 -16.24
C ASN A 76 -16.26 4.78 -17.01
N MET A 77 -15.63 3.61 -16.77
CA MET A 77 -16.07 2.36 -17.39
C MET A 77 -17.45 1.91 -16.91
N ALA A 78 -17.74 2.02 -15.61
CA ALA A 78 -19.06 1.67 -15.07
C ALA A 78 -20.18 2.58 -15.60
N ILE A 79 -19.92 3.88 -15.77
CA ILE A 79 -20.87 4.79 -16.42
C ILE A 79 -21.07 4.42 -17.88
N GLY A 80 -19.99 4.13 -18.62
CA GLY A 80 -20.08 3.68 -20.02
C GLY A 80 -20.86 2.35 -20.18
N MET A 81 -20.91 1.54 -19.12
CA MET A 81 -21.67 0.29 -19.08
C MET A 81 -23.11 0.44 -18.58
N GLY A 82 -23.57 1.65 -18.29
CA GLY A 82 -24.94 1.93 -17.82
C GLY A 82 -25.20 1.57 -16.35
N THR A 83 -24.15 1.33 -15.56
CA THR A 83 -24.30 0.93 -14.15
C THR A 83 -24.59 2.12 -13.24
N THR A 84 -25.45 1.94 -12.23
CA THR A 84 -25.76 2.98 -11.24
C THR A 84 -24.58 3.20 -10.27
N ARG A 85 -24.18 4.47 -10.09
CA ARG A 85 -23.05 4.90 -9.24
C ARG A 85 -23.09 4.35 -7.81
N ARG A 86 -24.28 4.28 -7.21
CA ARG A 86 -24.49 3.73 -5.86
C ARG A 86 -24.21 2.23 -5.74
N ARG A 87 -24.35 1.47 -6.83
CA ARG A 87 -24.07 0.02 -6.85
C ARG A 87 -22.60 -0.28 -7.15
N MET A 88 -21.90 0.63 -7.83
CA MET A 88 -20.51 0.46 -8.21
C MET A 88 -19.53 0.61 -7.03
N LEU A 89 -19.75 1.61 -6.17
CA LEU A 89 -18.89 1.90 -5.01
C LEU A 89 -18.69 0.73 -4.03
N PRO A 90 -19.75 0.08 -3.52
CA PRO A 90 -19.58 -1.06 -2.61
C PRO A 90 -18.93 -2.28 -3.31
N ALA A 91 -19.19 -2.48 -4.61
CA ALA A 91 -18.52 -3.53 -5.38
C ALA A 91 -17.01 -3.25 -5.54
N PHE A 92 -16.64 -1.99 -5.80
CA PHE A 92 -15.25 -1.56 -5.93
C PHE A 92 -14.48 -1.72 -4.61
N ILE A 93 -15.08 -1.33 -3.48
CA ILE A 93 -14.47 -1.48 -2.15
C ILE A 93 -14.30 -2.97 -1.83
N GLY A 94 -15.31 -3.80 -2.08
CA GLY A 94 -15.25 -5.24 -1.83
C GLY A 94 -14.14 -5.95 -2.62
N ILE A 95 -14.00 -5.65 -3.92
CA ILE A 95 -12.94 -6.24 -4.74
C ILE A 95 -11.56 -5.69 -4.35
N SER A 96 -11.48 -4.41 -3.96
CA SER A 96 -10.21 -3.83 -3.49
C SER A 96 -9.76 -4.47 -2.18
N LEU A 97 -10.66 -4.70 -1.23
CA LEU A 97 -10.35 -5.43 0.00
C LEU A 97 -9.85 -6.84 -0.33
N LEU A 98 -10.55 -7.58 -1.20
CA LEU A 98 -10.11 -8.90 -1.64
C LEU A 98 -8.71 -8.87 -2.25
N GLN A 99 -8.42 -7.87 -3.08
CA GLN A 99 -7.09 -7.68 -3.69
C GLN A 99 -5.99 -7.47 -2.65
N TYR A 100 -6.23 -6.64 -1.62
CA TYR A 100 -5.23 -6.43 -0.56
C TYR A 100 -5.06 -7.66 0.32
N PHE A 101 -6.14 -8.41 0.60
CA PHE A 101 -6.04 -9.67 1.31
C PHE A 101 -5.22 -10.72 0.54
N LEU A 102 -5.44 -10.84 -0.78
CA LEU A 102 -4.65 -11.75 -1.62
C LEU A 102 -3.18 -11.33 -1.70
N GLY A 103 -2.90 -10.03 -1.88
CA GLY A 103 -1.54 -9.50 -1.87
C GLY A 103 -0.82 -9.76 -0.54
N ALA A 104 -1.47 -9.47 0.59
CA ALA A 104 -0.94 -9.73 1.92
C ALA A 104 -0.69 -11.22 2.18
N GLY A 105 -1.62 -12.08 1.76
CA GLY A 105 -1.46 -13.53 1.81
C GLY A 105 -0.25 -14.02 1.01
N MET A 106 0.01 -13.42 -0.15
CA MET A 106 1.18 -13.74 -0.96
C MET A 106 2.49 -13.28 -0.31
N VAL A 107 2.52 -12.11 0.37
CA VAL A 107 3.74 -11.70 1.10
C VAL A 107 3.98 -12.64 2.27
N TYR A 108 2.92 -13.09 2.94
CA TYR A 108 3.03 -14.09 4.01
C TYR A 108 3.62 -15.41 3.52
N LEU A 109 3.19 -15.89 2.34
CA LEU A 109 3.78 -17.08 1.71
C LEU A 109 5.25 -16.87 1.36
N CYS A 110 5.62 -15.71 0.81
CA CYS A 110 7.02 -15.34 0.57
C CYS A 110 7.85 -15.36 1.87
N CYS A 111 7.33 -14.82 2.97
CA CYS A 111 7.99 -14.84 4.27
C CYS A 111 8.21 -16.26 4.80
N LEU A 112 7.22 -17.15 4.63
CA LEU A 112 7.38 -18.56 4.99
C LEU A 112 8.43 -19.26 4.12
N LEU A 113 8.43 -19.00 2.81
CA LEU A 113 9.42 -19.55 1.89
C LEU A 113 10.83 -19.06 2.22
N GLU A 114 11.02 -17.77 2.53
CA GLU A 114 12.31 -17.21 2.94
C GLU A 114 12.82 -17.86 4.22
N LYS A 115 11.96 -18.04 5.23
CA LYS A 115 12.32 -18.76 6.46
C LYS A 115 12.74 -20.20 6.19
N TRP A 116 12.06 -20.86 5.25
CA TRP A 116 12.42 -22.21 4.82
C TRP A 116 13.79 -22.24 4.11
N ILE A 117 14.04 -21.30 3.21
CA ILE A 117 15.32 -21.15 2.51
C ILE A 117 16.46 -20.88 3.51
N PHE A 118 16.26 -19.96 4.45
CA PHE A 118 17.24 -19.64 5.49
C PHE A 118 17.54 -20.84 6.39
N ARG A 119 16.52 -21.63 6.76
CA ARG A 119 16.71 -22.85 7.56
C ARG A 119 17.51 -23.92 6.83
N ILE A 120 17.38 -24.05 5.50
CA ILE A 120 18.04 -25.10 4.71
C ILE A 120 19.41 -24.66 4.21
N ALA A 121 19.52 -23.46 3.65
CA ALA A 121 20.71 -22.98 2.95
C ALA A 121 21.70 -22.23 3.86
N TYR A 122 21.22 -21.61 4.95
CA TYR A 122 22.01 -20.75 5.83
C TYR A 122 21.92 -21.18 7.30
N ALA A 123 21.93 -22.50 7.54
CA ALA A 123 21.92 -23.07 8.88
C ALA A 123 23.18 -22.63 9.67
N GLY A 124 23.03 -21.61 10.52
CA GLY A 124 24.10 -21.09 11.38
C GLY A 124 24.22 -19.57 11.47
N ILE A 125 23.42 -18.79 10.74
CA ILE A 125 23.47 -17.31 10.77
C ILE A 125 22.25 -16.76 11.52
N GLU A 126 22.47 -15.81 12.44
CA GLU A 126 21.41 -15.17 13.22
C GLU A 126 20.54 -14.25 12.36
N ASN A 127 19.23 -14.30 12.58
CA ASN A 127 18.24 -13.57 11.80
C ASN A 127 17.84 -12.31 12.59
N GLU A 128 18.28 -11.11 12.16
CA GLU A 128 18.13 -9.88 12.95
C GLU A 128 16.70 -9.30 12.97
N LEU A 129 15.84 -9.69 12.02
CA LEU A 129 14.46 -9.20 11.91
C LEU A 129 13.44 -10.32 11.82
N ASP A 130 12.75 -10.60 12.94
CA ASP A 130 11.59 -11.47 12.91
C ASP A 130 10.34 -10.72 12.41
N MET A 131 10.14 -10.73 11.10
CA MET A 131 8.98 -10.13 10.42
C MET A 131 7.64 -10.78 10.80
N GLN A 132 7.62 -11.82 11.63
CA GLN A 132 6.38 -12.48 12.09
C GLN A 132 5.45 -11.56 12.89
N THR A 133 5.98 -10.59 13.62
CA THR A 133 5.17 -9.65 14.40
C THR A 133 4.32 -8.75 13.50
N VAL A 134 4.83 -8.40 12.31
CA VAL A 134 4.12 -7.58 11.31
C VAL A 134 3.02 -8.39 10.59
N PHE A 135 3.16 -9.72 10.52
CA PHE A 135 2.24 -10.63 9.84
C PHE A 135 1.10 -11.18 10.70
N GLN A 136 0.87 -10.67 11.92
CA GLN A 136 -0.28 -11.09 12.69
C GLN A 136 -1.59 -10.61 12.03
N TRP A 137 -2.59 -11.49 11.98
CA TRP A 137 -3.94 -11.17 11.47
C TRP A 137 -4.54 -9.90 12.10
N LYS A 138 -4.15 -9.60 13.34
CA LYS A 138 -4.50 -8.38 14.08
C LYS A 138 -4.07 -7.09 13.38
N TYR A 139 -2.95 -7.08 12.64
CA TYR A 139 -2.44 -5.91 11.92
C TYR A 139 -2.80 -5.95 10.41
N ILE A 140 -2.85 -7.13 9.80
CA ILE A 140 -3.16 -7.29 8.37
C ILE A 140 -4.57 -6.78 8.06
N VAL A 141 -5.56 -7.19 8.84
CA VAL A 141 -6.97 -6.83 8.59
C VAL A 141 -7.19 -5.30 8.62
N PRO A 142 -6.79 -4.56 9.67
CA PRO A 142 -6.94 -3.11 9.67
C PRO A 142 -6.05 -2.42 8.64
N ALA A 143 -4.87 -2.94 8.31
CA ALA A 143 -4.02 -2.39 7.25
C ALA A 143 -4.68 -2.49 5.86
N CYS A 144 -5.29 -3.64 5.53
CA CYS A 144 -6.04 -3.82 4.28
C CYS A 144 -7.26 -2.89 4.20
N ILE A 145 -7.97 -2.70 5.32
CA ILE A 145 -9.11 -1.77 5.41
C ILE A 145 -8.63 -0.32 5.22
N ALA A 146 -7.52 0.06 5.86
CA ALA A 146 -6.92 1.38 5.75
C ALA A 146 -6.47 1.68 4.32
N LEU A 147 -5.79 0.74 3.66
CA LEU A 147 -5.38 0.87 2.27
C LEU A 147 -6.58 0.98 1.32
N ALA A 148 -7.63 0.20 1.55
CA ALA A 148 -8.85 0.30 0.75
C ALA A 148 -9.55 1.65 0.94
N ALA A 149 -9.66 2.12 2.18
CA ALA A 149 -10.25 3.41 2.49
C ALA A 149 -9.41 4.57 1.91
N TRP A 150 -8.09 4.50 2.05
CA TRP A 150 -7.13 5.45 1.51
C TRP A 150 -7.25 5.55 -0.01
N ASN A 151 -7.22 4.41 -0.72
CA ASN A 151 -7.30 4.37 -2.17
C ASN A 151 -8.67 4.86 -2.68
N THR A 152 -9.75 4.55 -1.97
CA THR A 152 -11.08 5.05 -2.31
C THR A 152 -11.19 6.56 -2.09
N TRP A 153 -10.60 7.07 -1.02
CA TRP A 153 -10.57 8.50 -0.72
C TRP A 153 -9.71 9.28 -1.71
N MET A 154 -8.48 8.83 -1.95
CA MET A 154 -7.58 9.43 -2.92
C MET A 154 -8.15 9.39 -4.33
N GLY A 155 -8.77 8.28 -4.73
CA GLY A 155 -9.47 8.18 -6.00
C GLY A 155 -10.61 9.21 -6.11
N ALA A 156 -11.41 9.39 -5.06
CA ALA A 156 -12.48 10.39 -5.05
C ALA A 156 -11.96 11.84 -5.09
N VAL A 157 -10.85 12.14 -4.39
CA VAL A 157 -10.18 13.44 -4.42
C VAL A 157 -9.60 13.71 -5.82
N TYR A 158 -8.97 12.70 -6.42
CA TYR A 158 -8.46 12.79 -7.79
C TYR A 158 -9.59 13.06 -8.79
N MET A 159 -10.76 12.43 -8.68
CA MET A 159 -11.88 12.74 -9.57
C MET A 159 -12.40 14.17 -9.43
N LYS A 160 -12.19 14.83 -8.29
CA LYS A 160 -12.70 16.21 -8.04
C LYS A 160 -11.70 17.29 -8.44
N TYR A 161 -10.41 17.06 -8.23
CA TYR A 161 -9.35 18.05 -8.41
C TYR A 161 -8.34 17.67 -9.51
N GLU A 162 -8.53 16.50 -10.13
CA GLU A 162 -7.75 15.95 -11.23
C GLU A 162 -6.24 16.07 -11.00
N LYS A 163 -5.54 16.73 -11.94
CA LYS A 163 -4.09 16.87 -11.96
C LYS A 163 -3.53 17.66 -10.76
N LYS A 164 -4.31 18.57 -10.17
CA LYS A 164 -3.85 19.41 -9.05
C LYS A 164 -3.68 18.61 -7.76
N ALA A 165 -4.61 17.68 -7.49
CA ALA A 165 -4.51 16.80 -6.32
C ALA A 165 -3.33 15.82 -6.45
N PHE A 166 -3.13 15.26 -7.65
CA PHE A 166 -1.98 14.39 -7.89
C PHE A 166 -0.66 15.14 -7.71
N LEU A 167 -0.52 16.34 -8.27
CA LEU A 167 0.68 17.17 -8.10
C LEU A 167 0.96 17.46 -6.63
N PHE A 168 -0.05 17.88 -5.87
CA PHE A 168 0.09 18.16 -4.44
C PHE A 168 0.55 16.92 -3.67
N PHE A 169 -0.09 15.77 -3.92
CA PHE A 169 0.27 14.53 -3.26
C PHE A 169 1.68 14.04 -3.64
N TRP A 170 2.05 14.18 -4.91
CA TRP A 170 3.37 13.84 -5.41
C TRP A 170 4.47 14.71 -4.78
N VAL A 171 4.25 16.03 -4.67
CA VAL A 171 5.18 16.94 -4.00
C VAL A 171 5.29 16.62 -2.52
N LEU A 172 4.16 16.37 -1.85
CA LEU A 172 4.14 15.99 -0.44
C LEU A 172 4.92 14.67 -0.21
N TRP A 173 4.70 13.68 -1.07
CA TRP A 173 5.45 12.42 -1.04
C TRP A 173 6.95 12.62 -1.26
N MET A 174 7.34 13.35 -2.30
CA MET A 174 8.75 13.64 -2.59
C MET A 174 9.40 14.40 -1.43
N THR A 175 8.68 15.32 -0.80
CA THR A 175 9.15 16.04 0.38
C THR A 175 9.37 15.10 1.57
N ILE A 176 8.50 14.11 1.78
CA ILE A 176 8.67 13.12 2.85
C ILE A 176 9.85 12.19 2.58
N PHE A 177 10.04 11.70 1.35
CA PHE A 177 11.15 10.80 1.04
C PHE A 177 12.50 11.50 1.05
N ILE A 178 12.61 12.65 0.36
CA ILE A 178 13.83 13.45 0.33
C ILE A 178 14.11 14.03 1.71
N GLY A 179 13.07 14.54 2.38
CA GLY A 179 13.14 15.10 3.73
C GLY A 179 13.49 14.03 4.77
N GLY A 180 12.87 12.86 4.73
CA GLY A 180 13.14 11.73 5.62
C GLY A 180 14.56 11.21 5.48
N PHE A 181 15.07 11.07 4.25
CA PHE A 181 16.46 10.71 4.00
C PHE A 181 17.44 11.78 4.52
N ARG A 182 17.11 13.06 4.34
CA ARG A 182 17.88 14.17 4.93
C ARG A 182 17.84 14.18 6.46
N ILE A 183 16.68 13.94 7.05
CA ILE A 183 16.46 13.93 8.50
C ILE A 183 17.25 12.79 9.14
N ASN A 184 17.28 11.60 8.53
CA ASN A 184 18.06 10.48 9.02
C ASN A 184 19.56 10.81 9.05
N ARG A 185 20.08 11.43 7.98
CA ARG A 185 21.47 11.93 7.91
C ARG A 185 21.77 13.08 8.88
N MET A 186 20.76 13.85 9.29
CA MET A 186 20.89 14.95 10.26
C MET A 186 20.83 14.45 11.71
N LEU A 187 20.05 13.39 11.97
CA LEU A 187 19.99 12.68 13.25
C LEU A 187 21.34 12.04 13.59
N GLU A 188 21.97 11.41 12.61
CA GLU A 188 23.28 10.77 12.73
C GLU A 188 24.42 11.79 12.96
N LYS A 189 24.23 13.05 12.55
CA LYS A 189 25.18 14.15 12.74
C LYS A 189 24.85 15.10 13.89
N GLN A 190 23.81 14.81 14.67
CA GLN A 190 23.43 15.57 15.86
C GLN A 190 23.28 17.09 15.60
N TYR A 191 22.60 17.47 14.51
CA TYR A 191 22.30 18.87 14.18
C TYR A 191 20.94 19.32 14.74
N ASP A 192 20.93 20.38 15.55
CA ASP A 192 19.72 20.99 16.14
C ASP A 192 18.97 21.90 15.15
N HIS A 193 18.10 21.32 14.32
CA HIS A 193 17.19 22.08 13.46
C HIS A 193 15.71 21.96 13.88
N PRO A 194 14.87 23.01 13.66
CA PRO A 194 13.46 23.01 14.04
C PRO A 194 12.66 21.85 13.42
N PHE A 195 12.98 21.47 12.19
CA PHE A 195 12.32 20.38 11.46
C PHE A 195 12.59 19.00 12.08
N LEU A 196 13.78 18.79 12.64
CA LEU A 196 14.13 17.54 13.32
C LEU A 196 13.29 17.38 14.60
N ARG A 197 13.11 18.47 15.34
CA ARG A 197 12.30 18.49 16.57
C ARG A 197 10.81 18.25 16.29
N ILE A 198 10.29 18.78 15.18
CA ILE A 198 8.92 18.52 14.73
C ILE A 198 8.79 17.04 14.33
N TYR A 199 9.74 16.49 13.58
CA TYR A 199 9.72 15.08 13.18
C TYR A 199 9.79 14.13 14.37
N VAL A 200 10.71 14.37 15.31
CA VAL A 200 10.84 13.58 16.53
C VAL A 200 9.59 13.68 17.39
N LYS A 201 9.03 14.88 17.59
CA LYS A 201 7.75 15.03 18.29
C LYS A 201 6.60 14.28 17.62
N VAL A 202 6.51 14.33 16.29
CA VAL A 202 5.48 13.57 15.57
C VAL A 202 5.71 12.06 15.73
N ALA A 203 6.95 11.60 15.65
CA ALA A 203 7.30 10.18 15.81
C ALA A 203 7.08 9.68 17.25
N GLU A 204 7.42 10.48 18.26
CA GLU A 204 7.12 10.22 19.68
C GLU A 204 5.62 10.19 19.91
N TRP A 205 4.88 11.14 19.33
CA TRP A 205 3.43 11.18 19.41
C TRP A 205 2.78 9.93 18.78
N PHE A 206 3.33 9.40 17.68
CA PHE A 206 2.91 8.12 17.12
C PHE A 206 3.32 6.91 17.97
N ARG A 207 4.43 6.98 18.72
CA ARG A 207 4.90 5.92 19.64
C ARG A 207 4.13 5.86 20.95
N GLU A 208 3.57 6.97 21.42
CA GLU A 208 2.83 7.06 22.68
C GLU A 208 1.44 6.39 22.62
N PHE A 209 0.92 6.08 21.43
CA PHE A 209 -0.37 5.42 21.33
C PHE A 209 -0.26 3.91 21.60
N PRO A 210 -1.00 3.38 22.59
CA PRO A 210 -1.04 1.95 22.83
C PRO A 210 -1.66 1.21 21.63
N GLU A 211 -1.12 0.04 21.30
CA GLU A 211 -1.55 -0.76 20.13
C GLU A 211 -3.05 -1.07 20.13
N SER A 212 -3.68 -1.13 21.31
CA SER A 212 -5.11 -1.34 21.50
C SER A 212 -5.98 -0.14 21.11
N ALA A 213 -5.42 1.09 21.11
CA ALA A 213 -6.11 2.30 20.69
C ALA A 213 -5.89 2.62 19.20
N VAL A 214 -4.72 2.27 18.64
CA VAL A 214 -4.37 2.56 17.25
C VAL A 214 -5.24 1.77 16.27
N LEU A 215 -5.44 0.47 16.52
CA LEU A 215 -6.20 -0.41 15.64
C LEU A 215 -7.68 0.03 15.44
N PRO A 216 -8.47 0.30 16.49
CA PRO A 216 -9.82 0.81 16.30
C PRO A 216 -9.85 2.22 15.71
N ALA A 217 -8.87 3.08 16.03
CA ALA A 217 -8.76 4.41 15.44
C ALA A 217 -8.55 4.32 13.92
N ILE A 218 -7.69 3.42 13.43
CA ILE A 218 -7.47 3.18 12.00
C ILE A 218 -8.78 2.74 11.32
N VAL A 219 -9.54 1.83 11.93
CA VAL A 219 -10.82 1.35 11.37
C VAL A 219 -11.85 2.48 11.35
N LEU A 220 -11.94 3.29 12.40
CA LEU A 220 -12.82 4.45 12.46
C LEU A 220 -12.47 5.49 11.39
N ILE A 221 -11.19 5.86 11.26
CA ILE A 221 -10.71 6.79 10.23
C ILE A 221 -11.03 6.23 8.84
N SER A 222 -10.80 4.93 8.63
CA SER A 222 -11.12 4.26 7.37
C SER A 222 -12.60 4.35 7.02
N ALA A 223 -13.48 4.12 8.00
CA ALA A 223 -14.93 4.25 7.83
C ALA A 223 -15.34 5.70 7.48
N VAL A 224 -14.73 6.69 8.14
CA VAL A 224 -14.96 8.12 7.85
C VAL A 224 -14.51 8.46 6.43
N LEU A 225 -13.33 8.01 6.01
CA LEU A 225 -12.80 8.24 4.65
C LEU A 225 -13.69 7.60 3.57
N ILE A 226 -14.22 6.40 3.83
CA ILE A 226 -15.20 5.75 2.94
C ILE A 226 -16.52 6.54 2.90
N ALA A 227 -17.01 7.03 4.04
CA ALA A 227 -18.23 7.84 4.09
C ALA A 227 -18.06 9.19 3.36
N VAL A 228 -16.91 9.84 3.51
CA VAL A 228 -16.56 11.10 2.82
C VAL A 228 -16.44 10.87 1.32
N SER A 229 -15.72 9.82 0.89
CA SER A 229 -15.59 9.49 -0.54
C SER A 229 -16.94 9.14 -1.16
N TYR A 230 -17.79 8.36 -0.47
CA TYR A 230 -19.16 8.09 -0.90
C TYR A 230 -19.99 9.37 -1.08
N ARG A 231 -19.88 10.33 -0.15
CA ARG A 231 -20.55 11.64 -0.27
C ARG A 231 -20.03 12.47 -1.43
N ILE A 232 -18.72 12.50 -1.66
CA ILE A 232 -18.10 13.24 -2.78
C ILE A 232 -18.58 12.65 -4.11
N LEU A 233 -18.51 11.34 -4.28
CA LEU A 233 -18.91 10.65 -5.53
C LEU A 233 -20.43 10.71 -5.77
N CYS A 234 -21.25 10.68 -4.73
CA CYS A 234 -22.69 10.86 -4.86
C CYS A 234 -23.11 12.31 -5.16
N ARG A 235 -22.29 13.30 -4.76
CA ARG A 235 -22.53 14.73 -5.02
C ARG A 235 -21.85 15.26 -6.28
N GLN A 236 -20.92 14.51 -6.89
CA GLN A 236 -20.35 14.88 -8.17
C GLN A 236 -21.43 14.82 -9.27
N GLN A 237 -21.96 15.98 -9.63
CA GLN A 237 -22.75 16.15 -10.84
C GLN A 237 -21.90 15.73 -12.05
N VAL A 238 -22.54 15.03 -12.99
CA VAL A 238 -21.93 14.65 -14.26
C VAL A 238 -21.50 15.96 -14.93
N GLN A 239 -20.20 16.27 -14.99
CA GLN A 239 -19.72 17.09 -16.09
C GLN A 239 -19.79 16.19 -17.30
N SER A 240 -20.94 16.19 -17.98
CA SER A 240 -21.02 15.67 -19.33
C SER A 240 -20.08 16.54 -20.14
N HIS A 241 -18.95 15.98 -20.58
CA HIS A 241 -18.29 16.48 -21.77
C HIS A 241 -19.23 16.24 -22.97
N SER A 242 -20.28 17.04 -23.05
CA SER A 242 -20.96 17.39 -24.28
C SER A 242 -20.56 18.83 -24.58
N GLY A 243 -19.57 19.02 -25.45
CA GLY A 243 -19.23 20.34 -25.97
C GLY A 243 -17.74 20.59 -26.13
N ASN A 244 -17.25 20.18 -27.30
CA ASN A 244 -16.09 20.66 -28.09
C ASN A 244 -15.42 19.40 -28.68
N ARG A 245 -15.84 18.91 -29.86
CA ARG A 245 -15.59 19.51 -31.19
C ARG A 245 -14.22 20.16 -31.27
#